data_AF-A0A7Z9DZ26-F1
#
_entry.id   AF-A0A7Z9DZ26-F1
#
_cell.length_a   1.000
_cell.length_b   1.000
_cell.length_c   1.000
_cell.angle_alpha   90.00
_cell.angle_beta   90.00
_cell.angle_gamma   90.00
#
_symmetry.space_group_name_H-M   'P 1'
#
loop_
_entity.id
_entity.type
_entity.pdbx_description
1 polymer ?
#
loop_
_entity_poly.entity_id
_entity_poly.type
_entity_poly.pdbx_seq_one_letter_code
_entity_poly.pdbx_strand_id
1 'polypeptide(L)'
;MVSIKILKPKLLSETTSSQAAIDHFTRFQKKLKSLIDLWRHYQPKDALSTLRKQDLEWLISMVEHYRLRIHASSYSLEFWQGYRQGKKSRRTIPASHTPSLAPILEKALKPSQSDRIYALGVRLGWCYDRLKNYLLRITKEQKLKAAKQLKNSQPILSVIQEIQAMDNTDSLVSLGRLPERRLNS
;
A
#
# COMPACT_ATOMS: atom_id res chain seq x y z
N MET A 1 6.56 15.51 10.53
CA MET A 1 6.12 14.11 10.74
C MET A 1 4.72 14.13 11.33
N VAL A 2 3.70 13.65 10.60
CA VAL A 2 2.32 13.63 11.13
C VAL A 2 2.12 12.37 11.96
N SER A 3 2.09 12.55 13.28
CA SER A 3 1.85 11.50 14.27
C SER A 3 0.35 11.24 14.38
N ILE A 4 -0.11 10.09 13.90
CA ILE A 4 -1.51 9.67 14.02
C ILE A 4 -1.70 9.13 15.44
N LYS A 5 -2.12 10.00 16.36
CA LYS A 5 -2.53 9.59 17.71
C LYS A 5 -3.83 8.78 17.59
N ILE A 6 -3.78 7.51 17.96
CA ILE A 6 -4.97 6.69 18.16
C ILE A 6 -5.66 7.21 19.43
N LEU A 7 -6.63 8.10 19.26
CA LEU A 7 -7.43 8.62 20.38
C LEU A 7 -8.45 7.55 20.81
N LYS A 8 -8.40 7.18 22.09
CA LYS A 8 -9.40 6.30 22.72
C LYS A 8 -10.80 6.96 22.66
N PRO A 9 -11.86 6.21 22.37
CA PRO A 9 -13.21 6.75 22.30
C PRO A 9 -13.66 7.22 23.69
N LYS A 10 -14.15 8.46 23.77
CA LYS A 10 -14.93 8.97 24.90
C LYS A 10 -16.34 8.40 24.71
N LEU A 11 -16.77 7.53 25.64
CA LEU A 11 -18.14 7.01 25.68
C LEU A 11 -19.10 8.18 25.88
N LEU A 12 -19.74 8.60 24.80
CA LEU A 12 -20.98 9.35 24.87
C LEU A 12 -22.10 8.31 24.77
N SER A 13 -22.94 8.32 25.79
CA SER A 13 -24.12 7.50 26.01
C SER A 13 -25.03 7.45 24.78
N GLU A 14 -25.60 6.25 24.55
CA GLU A 14 -26.54 5.88 23.48
C GLU A 14 -25.93 5.70 22.07
N THR A 15 -24.95 4.80 21.95
CA THR A 15 -24.47 4.32 20.65
C THR A 15 -25.38 3.23 20.06
N THR A 16 -26.17 3.57 19.04
CA THR A 16 -26.97 2.62 18.23
C THR A 16 -26.16 1.91 17.12
N SER A 17 -24.84 2.11 17.05
CA SER A 17 -24.01 1.44 16.04
C SER A 17 -23.98 -0.06 16.27
N SER A 18 -24.44 -0.84 15.30
CA SER A 18 -24.34 -2.31 15.37
C SER A 18 -22.88 -2.77 15.54
N GLN A 19 -22.69 -3.87 16.28
CA GLN A 19 -21.37 -4.51 16.45
C GLN A 19 -20.69 -4.77 15.09
N ALA A 20 -21.48 -5.15 14.08
CA ALA A 20 -20.99 -5.35 12.72
C ALA A 20 -20.35 -4.10 12.10
N ALA A 21 -20.93 -2.91 12.34
CA ALA A 21 -20.36 -1.66 11.84
C ALA A 21 -19.07 -1.26 12.57
N ILE A 22 -18.97 -1.55 13.88
CA ILE A 22 -17.74 -1.38 14.68
C ILE A 22 -16.62 -2.28 14.12
N ASP A 23 -16.94 -3.54 13.86
CA ASP A 23 -15.99 -4.51 13.31
C ASP A 23 -15.50 -4.11 11.91
N HIS A 24 -16.42 -3.65 11.05
CA HIS A 24 -16.08 -3.16 9.73
C HIS A 24 -15.13 -1.96 9.79
N PHE A 25 -15.41 -0.99 10.67
CA PHE A 25 -14.57 0.18 10.86
C PHE A 25 -13.17 -0.19 11.34
N THR A 26 -13.07 -1.03 12.38
CA THR A 26 -11.80 -1.48 12.95
C THR A 26 -10.95 -2.21 11.89
N ARG A 27 -11.57 -3.10 11.10
CA ARG A 27 -10.90 -3.81 10.00
C ARG A 27 -10.44 -2.85 8.90
N PHE A 28 -11.22 -1.80 8.60
CA PHE A 28 -10.86 -0.80 7.61
C PHE A 28 -9.67 0.04 8.07
N GLN A 29 -9.64 0.49 9.33
CA GLN A 29 -8.51 1.25 9.88
C GLN A 29 -7.19 0.47 9.77
N LYS A 30 -7.18 -0.83 10.09
CA LYS A 30 -6.00 -1.70 9.92
C LYS A 30 -5.54 -1.73 8.46
N LYS A 31 -6.47 -1.90 7.52
CA LYS A 31 -6.18 -1.92 6.08
C LYS A 31 -5.65 -0.59 5.57
N LEU A 32 -6.22 0.53 6.01
CA LEU A 32 -5.77 1.86 5.62
C LEU A 32 -4.35 2.13 6.14
N LYS A 33 -4.04 1.73 7.39
CA LYS A 33 -2.69 1.80 7.93
C LYS A 33 -1.69 1.07 7.04
N SER A 34 -2.00 -0.16 6.61
CA SER A 34 -1.15 -0.90 5.67
C SER A 34 -0.94 -0.17 4.33
N LEU A 35 -1.96 0.53 3.80
CA LEU A 35 -1.80 1.33 2.59
C LEU A 35 -0.92 2.57 2.81
N ILE A 36 -1.07 3.24 3.96
CA ILE A 36 -0.21 4.38 4.34
C ILE A 36 1.24 3.91 4.44
N ASP A 37 1.48 2.78 5.10
CA ASP A 37 2.81 2.23 5.24
C ASP A 37 3.38 1.83 3.86
N LEU A 38 2.63 1.13 3.02
CA LEU A 38 3.07 0.80 1.65
C LEU A 38 3.38 2.05 0.83
N TRP A 39 2.55 3.09 0.90
CA TRP A 39 2.79 4.35 0.20
C TRP A 39 4.09 5.02 0.66
N ARG A 40 4.37 5.00 1.96
CA ARG A 40 5.61 5.57 2.53
C ARG A 40 6.86 4.83 2.05
N HIS A 41 6.81 3.50 1.98
CA HIS A 41 7.97 2.67 1.60
C HIS A 41 8.20 2.61 0.09
N TYR A 42 7.12 2.62 -0.69
CA TYR A 42 7.16 2.41 -2.14
C TYR A 42 6.57 3.62 -2.88
N GLN A 43 7.04 4.84 -2.56
CA GLN A 43 6.55 6.07 -3.18
C GLN A 43 6.69 6.00 -4.72
N PRO A 44 5.57 5.99 -5.46
CA PRO A 44 5.63 5.95 -6.92
C PRO A 44 5.94 7.33 -7.48
N LYS A 45 6.69 7.37 -8.59
CA LYS A 45 7.02 8.57 -9.36
C LYS A 45 6.40 8.59 -10.76
N ASP A 46 5.35 7.78 -10.97
CA ASP A 46 4.65 7.70 -12.25
C ASP A 46 3.54 8.78 -12.38
N ALA A 47 3.00 8.92 -13.60
CA ALA A 47 1.97 9.92 -13.91
C ALA A 47 0.67 9.77 -13.07
N LEU A 48 0.39 8.58 -12.53
CA LEU A 48 -0.80 8.33 -11.70
C LEU A 48 -0.56 8.61 -10.22
N SER A 49 0.70 8.74 -9.78
CA SER A 49 1.07 8.92 -8.37
C SER A 49 0.32 10.08 -7.71
N THR A 50 0.20 11.24 -8.37
CA THR A 50 -0.53 12.41 -7.85
C THR A 50 -2.00 12.08 -7.55
N LEU A 51 -2.70 11.43 -8.49
CA LEU A 51 -4.11 11.04 -8.31
C LEU A 51 -4.27 10.01 -7.18
N ARG A 52 -3.30 9.10 -7.03
CA ARG A 52 -3.33 8.05 -6.01
C ARG A 52 -2.96 8.59 -4.63
N LYS A 53 -2.16 9.65 -4.56
CA LYS A 53 -1.93 10.40 -3.32
C LYS A 53 -3.20 11.08 -2.84
N GLN A 54 -3.93 11.73 -3.75
CA GLN A 54 -5.23 12.32 -3.44
C GLN A 54 -6.24 11.27 -2.95
N ASP A 55 -6.26 10.08 -3.56
CA ASP A 55 -7.06 8.95 -3.07
C ASP A 55 -6.71 8.60 -1.62
N LEU A 56 -5.42 8.49 -1.30
CA LEU A 56 -4.95 8.17 0.05
C LEU A 56 -5.36 9.24 1.07
N GLU A 57 -5.15 10.51 0.75
CA GLU A 57 -5.53 11.65 1.60
C GLU A 57 -7.04 11.71 1.83
N TRP A 58 -7.82 11.45 0.77
CA TRP A 58 -9.28 11.38 0.87
C TRP A 58 -9.74 10.20 1.73
N LEU A 59 -9.13 9.02 1.62
CA LEU A 59 -9.45 7.87 2.48
C LEU A 59 -9.16 8.17 3.96
N ILE A 60 -8.05 8.87 4.25
CA ILE A 60 -7.71 9.30 5.61
C ILE A 60 -8.76 10.27 6.14
N SER A 61 -9.12 11.29 5.35
CA SER A 61 -10.17 12.24 5.71
C SER A 61 -11.52 11.55 5.97
N MET A 62 -11.88 10.55 5.15
CA MET A 62 -13.15 9.84 5.29
C MET A 62 -13.23 8.94 6.52
N VAL A 63 -12.11 8.41 7.04
CA VAL A 63 -12.10 7.71 8.32
C VAL A 63 -12.57 8.63 9.44
N GLU A 64 -12.07 9.86 9.45
CA GLU A 64 -12.44 10.84 10.46
C GLU A 64 -13.88 11.32 10.27
N HIS A 65 -14.30 11.56 9.02
CA HIS A 65 -15.68 11.89 8.71
C HIS A 65 -16.65 10.79 9.18
N TYR A 66 -16.36 9.52 8.89
CA TYR A 66 -17.18 8.40 9.36
C TYR A 66 -17.25 8.39 10.89
N ARG A 67 -16.10 8.49 11.58
CA ARG A 67 -16.03 8.48 13.04
C ARG A 67 -16.90 9.57 13.68
N LEU A 68 -16.83 10.79 13.14
CA LEU A 68 -17.51 11.95 13.71
C LEU A 68 -18.99 12.08 13.30
N ARG A 69 -19.36 11.61 12.11
CA ARG A 69 -20.65 11.97 11.49
C ARG A 69 -21.56 10.77 11.17
N ILE A 70 -21.00 9.57 11.03
CA ILE A 70 -21.76 8.40 10.55
C ILE A 70 -21.78 7.29 11.61
N HIS A 71 -20.71 7.13 12.38
CA HIS A 71 -20.51 5.99 13.25
C HIS A 71 -21.66 5.77 14.25
N ALA A 72 -22.08 6.83 14.95
CA ALA A 72 -23.16 6.76 15.94
C ALA A 72 -24.57 6.78 15.32
N SER A 73 -24.69 6.99 14.00
CA SER A 73 -25.99 7.08 13.32
C SER A 73 -26.58 5.69 13.01
N SER A 74 -27.89 5.64 12.77
CA SER A 74 -28.58 4.44 12.25
C SER A 74 -28.08 4.01 10.87
N TYR A 75 -27.44 4.89 10.11
CA TYR A 75 -26.95 4.65 8.74
C TYR A 75 -25.53 4.03 8.67
N SER A 76 -24.96 3.71 9.83
CA SER A 76 -23.59 3.18 9.94
C SER A 76 -23.41 1.87 9.16
N LEU A 77 -24.44 1.02 9.14
CA LEU A 77 -24.39 -0.26 8.41
C LEU A 77 -24.48 -0.06 6.90
N GLU A 78 -25.34 0.85 6.44
CA GLU A 78 -25.56 1.24 5.04
C GLU A 78 -24.27 1.76 4.42
N PHE A 79 -23.50 2.55 5.18
CA PHE A 79 -22.16 2.96 4.78
C PHE A 79 -21.25 1.77 4.47
N TRP A 80 -21.21 0.75 5.35
CA TRP A 80 -20.37 -0.43 5.15
C TRP A 80 -20.91 -1.40 4.10
N GLN A 81 -22.22 -1.45 3.90
CA GLN A 81 -22.82 -2.13 2.76
C GLN A 81 -22.37 -1.48 1.45
N GLY A 82 -22.43 -0.15 1.38
CA GLY A 82 -21.90 0.63 0.27
C GLY A 82 -20.41 0.34 0.03
N TYR A 83 -19.59 0.38 1.08
CA TYR A 83 -18.16 0.03 1.00
C TYR A 83 -17.91 -1.35 0.39
N ARG A 84 -18.67 -2.37 0.81
CA ARG A 84 -18.56 -3.72 0.25
C ARG A 84 -18.90 -3.75 -1.24
N GLN A 85 -19.93 -3.00 -1.66
CA GLN A 85 -20.32 -2.90 -3.06
C GLN A 85 -19.28 -2.13 -3.89
N GLY A 86 -18.82 -0.99 -3.40
CA GLY A 86 -17.82 -0.15 -4.06
C GLY A 86 -16.53 -0.90 -4.39
N LYS A 87 -16.07 -1.76 -3.47
CA LYS A 87 -14.90 -2.63 -3.70
C LYS A 87 -15.04 -3.59 -4.89
N LYS A 88 -16.26 -4.00 -5.21
CA LYS A 88 -16.55 -4.92 -6.32
C LYS A 88 -16.82 -4.17 -7.63
N SER A 89 -17.00 -2.85 -7.55
CA SER A 89 -17.48 -2.03 -8.67
C SER A 89 -16.32 -1.47 -9.49
N ARG A 90 -16.54 -1.28 -10.80
CA ARG A 90 -15.55 -0.71 -11.74
C ARG A 90 -16.06 0.61 -12.33
N ARG A 91 -15.13 1.48 -12.77
CA ARG A 91 -15.48 2.81 -13.31
C ARG A 91 -15.83 2.81 -14.80
N THR A 92 -15.25 1.91 -15.61
CA THR A 92 -15.22 2.12 -17.07
C THR A 92 -15.33 0.89 -17.97
N ILE A 93 -15.53 -0.34 -17.45
CA ILE A 93 -15.81 -1.49 -18.34
C ILE A 93 -16.96 -2.29 -17.75
N PRO A 94 -18.16 -2.25 -18.35
CA PRO A 94 -19.19 -3.23 -18.06
C PRO A 94 -18.71 -4.56 -18.66
N ALA A 95 -18.01 -5.37 -17.86
CA ALA A 95 -18.17 -6.81 -18.08
C ALA A 95 -19.64 -7.10 -17.72
N SER A 96 -20.30 -7.99 -18.46
CA SER A 96 -21.69 -8.42 -18.26
C SER A 96 -22.05 -8.78 -16.80
N HIS A 97 -21.04 -9.03 -15.95
CA HIS A 97 -21.18 -9.44 -14.56
C HIS A 97 -20.62 -8.44 -13.51
N THR A 98 -20.20 -7.22 -13.90
CA THR A 98 -19.67 -6.23 -12.94
C THR A 98 -20.54 -4.98 -12.82
N PRO A 99 -20.98 -4.60 -11.60
CA PRO A 99 -21.79 -3.41 -11.37
C PRO A 99 -20.98 -2.12 -11.66
N SER A 100 -21.60 -1.21 -12.42
CA SER A 100 -21.07 0.13 -12.69
C SER A 100 -21.30 1.07 -11.50
N LEU A 101 -20.31 1.93 -11.23
CA LEU A 101 -20.38 2.94 -10.16
C LEU A 101 -21.29 4.13 -10.48
N ALA A 102 -21.37 4.51 -11.76
CA ALA A 102 -22.09 5.70 -12.22
C ALA A 102 -23.56 5.73 -11.75
N PRO A 103 -24.38 4.69 -11.98
CA PRO A 103 -25.79 4.73 -11.57
C PRO A 103 -25.98 4.77 -10.05
N ILE A 104 -25.02 4.27 -9.27
CA ILE A 104 -25.09 4.31 -7.79
C ILE A 104 -24.79 5.72 -7.28
N LEU A 105 -23.79 6.38 -7.88
CA LEU A 105 -23.42 7.75 -7.51
C LEU A 105 -24.45 8.77 -8.01
N GLU A 106 -25.07 8.54 -9.17
CA GLU A 106 -26.16 9.38 -9.70
C GLU A 106 -27.42 9.29 -8.83
N LYS A 107 -27.78 8.09 -8.34
CA LYS A 107 -28.89 7.92 -7.40
C LYS A 107 -28.69 8.69 -6.09
N ALA A 108 -27.45 8.93 -5.68
CA ALA A 108 -27.11 9.72 -4.49
C ALA A 108 -27.41 11.22 -4.63
N LEU A 109 -27.70 11.71 -5.85
CA LEU A 109 -28.16 13.08 -6.10
C LEU A 109 -29.63 13.28 -5.69
N LYS A 110 -30.36 12.20 -5.34
CA LYS A 110 -31.74 12.21 -4.82
C LYS A 110 -31.77 12.27 -3.26
N PRO A 111 -32.94 12.46 -2.60
CA PRO A 111 -33.01 13.22 -1.34
C PRO A 111 -32.79 12.42 -0.04
N SER A 112 -32.73 11.09 -0.05
CA SER A 112 -32.64 10.35 1.22
C SER A 112 -31.21 10.38 1.81
N GLN A 113 -31.11 10.61 3.12
CA GLN A 113 -29.83 10.59 3.84
C GLN A 113 -29.16 9.21 3.76
N SER A 114 -29.96 8.14 3.78
CA SER A 114 -29.48 6.75 3.65
C SER A 114 -28.78 6.52 2.30
N ASP A 115 -29.39 6.93 1.19
CA ASP A 115 -28.80 6.77 -0.15
C ASP A 115 -27.47 7.53 -0.28
N ARG A 116 -27.39 8.74 0.29
CA ARG A 116 -26.16 9.53 0.33
C ARG A 116 -25.06 8.84 1.12
N ILE A 117 -25.38 8.29 2.29
CA ILE A 117 -24.42 7.58 3.15
C ILE A 117 -23.97 6.26 2.50
N TYR A 118 -24.89 5.52 1.89
CA TYR A 118 -24.57 4.34 1.10
C TYR A 118 -23.61 4.67 -0.05
N ALA A 119 -23.89 5.72 -0.83
CA ALA A 119 -23.05 6.14 -1.94
C ALA A 119 -21.67 6.63 -1.50
N LEU A 120 -21.56 7.32 -0.35
CA LEU A 120 -20.28 7.64 0.27
C LEU A 120 -19.49 6.37 0.60
N GLY A 121 -20.17 5.35 1.15
CA GLY A 121 -19.61 4.02 1.35
C GLY A 121 -19.10 3.41 0.05
N VAL A 122 -19.89 3.45 -1.03
CA VAL A 122 -19.51 2.93 -2.35
C VAL A 122 -18.26 3.64 -2.89
N ARG A 123 -18.21 4.98 -2.81
CA ARG A 123 -17.03 5.74 -3.19
C ARG A 123 -15.80 5.35 -2.36
N LEU A 124 -15.98 5.15 -1.04
CA LEU A 124 -14.91 4.69 -0.14
C LEU A 124 -14.34 3.34 -0.58
N GLY A 125 -15.22 2.36 -0.83
CA GLY A 125 -14.83 1.01 -1.22
C GLY A 125 -14.07 0.98 -2.54
N TRP A 126 -14.55 1.75 -3.52
CA TRP A 126 -13.90 1.85 -4.83
C TRP A 126 -12.53 2.54 -4.75
N CYS A 127 -12.45 3.67 -4.06
CA CYS A 127 -11.20 4.41 -3.89
C CYS A 127 -10.14 3.55 -3.20
N TYR A 128 -10.54 2.84 -2.13
CA TYR A 128 -9.68 1.89 -1.43
C TYR A 128 -9.16 0.79 -2.35
N ASP A 129 -10.04 0.10 -3.11
CA ASP A 129 -9.61 -1.02 -3.94
C ASP A 129 -8.67 -0.58 -5.07
N ARG A 130 -8.97 0.57 -5.69
CA ARG A 130 -8.15 1.20 -6.71
C ARG A 130 -6.76 1.55 -6.21
N LEU A 131 -6.66 2.20 -5.04
CA LEU A 131 -5.36 2.55 -4.44
C LEU A 131 -4.58 1.29 -4.06
N LYS A 132 -5.23 0.30 -3.45
CA LYS A 132 -4.62 -0.98 -3.08
C LYS A 132 -4.02 -1.68 -4.30
N ASN A 133 -4.80 -1.83 -5.38
CA ASN A 133 -4.31 -2.52 -6.59
C ASN A 133 -3.15 -1.77 -7.24
N TYR A 134 -3.20 -0.44 -7.24
CA TYR A 134 -2.10 0.40 -7.70
C TYR A 134 -0.82 0.17 -6.87
N LEU A 135 -0.90 0.26 -5.54
CA LEU A 135 0.25 0.07 -4.66
C LEU A 135 0.82 -1.36 -4.73
N LEU A 136 -0.03 -2.39 -4.87
CA LEU A 136 0.43 -3.76 -5.08
C LEU A 136 1.25 -3.89 -6.38
N ARG A 137 0.79 -3.27 -7.47
CA ARG A 137 1.52 -3.27 -8.74
C ARG A 137 2.89 -2.60 -8.59
N ILE A 138 2.93 -1.40 -8.01
CA ILE A 138 4.18 -0.65 -7.79
C ILE A 138 5.14 -1.44 -6.91
N THR A 139 4.63 -2.02 -5.81
CA THR A 139 5.46 -2.83 -4.90
C THR A 139 6.05 -4.04 -5.62
N LYS A 140 5.27 -4.72 -6.46
CA LYS A 140 5.74 -5.85 -7.27
C LYS A 140 6.81 -5.42 -8.27
N GLU A 141 6.61 -4.31 -8.98
CA GLU A 141 7.58 -3.78 -9.94
C GLU A 141 8.90 -3.39 -9.26
N GLN A 142 8.84 -2.71 -8.12
CA GLN A 142 10.05 -2.31 -7.39
C GLN A 142 10.79 -3.52 -6.82
N LYS A 143 10.08 -4.51 -6.25
CA LYS A 143 10.70 -5.77 -5.80
C LYS A 143 11.34 -6.54 -6.96
N LEU A 144 10.70 -6.56 -8.13
CA LEU A 144 11.26 -7.20 -9.32
C LEU A 144 12.52 -6.48 -9.82
N LYS A 145 12.52 -5.14 -9.81
CA LYS A 145 13.71 -4.33 -10.15
C LYS A 145 14.85 -4.58 -9.18
N ALA A 146 14.59 -4.59 -7.87
CA ALA A 146 15.59 -4.91 -6.86
C ALA A 146 16.15 -6.33 -7.02
N ALA A 147 15.29 -7.32 -7.30
CA ALA A 147 15.73 -8.70 -7.54
C ALA A 147 16.58 -8.83 -8.81
N LYS A 148 16.24 -8.10 -9.89
CA LYS A 148 17.06 -8.05 -11.11
C LYS A 148 18.41 -7.37 -10.86
N GLN A 149 18.42 -6.27 -10.11
CA GLN A 149 19.67 -5.60 -9.72
C GLN A 149 20.56 -6.51 -8.91
N LEU A 150 20.01 -7.24 -7.93
CA LEU A 150 20.76 -8.23 -7.14
C LEU A 150 21.34 -9.36 -8.00
N LYS A 151 20.56 -9.92 -8.92
CA LYS A 151 21.06 -10.95 -9.85
C LYS A 151 22.14 -10.42 -10.79
N ASN A 152 22.01 -9.17 -11.24
CA ASN A 152 22.99 -8.55 -12.12
C ASN A 152 24.25 -8.08 -11.35
N SER A 153 24.12 -7.76 -10.07
CA SER A 153 25.25 -7.37 -9.22
C SER A 153 26.03 -8.56 -8.66
N GLN A 154 25.44 -9.76 -8.61
CA GLN A 154 26.16 -10.97 -8.17
C GLN A 154 27.40 -11.30 -9.04
N PRO A 155 27.32 -11.32 -10.38
CA PRO A 155 28.52 -11.52 -11.21
C PRO A 155 29.52 -10.37 -11.08
N ILE A 156 29.06 -9.13 -10.87
CA ILE A 156 29.96 -7.98 -10.69
C ILE A 156 30.68 -8.06 -9.33
N LEU A 157 29.98 -8.50 -8.27
CA LEU A 157 30.58 -8.72 -6.95
C LEU A 157 31.54 -9.91 -6.95
N SER A 158 31.24 -10.99 -7.68
CA SER A 158 32.18 -12.11 -7.83
C SER A 158 33.43 -11.69 -8.61
N VAL A 159 33.29 -10.90 -9.67
CA VAL A 159 34.43 -10.34 -10.40
C VAL A 159 35.25 -9.38 -9.53
N ILE A 160 34.61 -8.52 -8.72
CA ILE A 160 35.33 -7.64 -7.78
C ILE A 160 36.04 -8.46 -6.69
N GLN A 161 35.44 -9.55 -6.20
CA GLN A 161 36.07 -10.46 -5.24
C GLN A 161 37.24 -11.23 -5.88
N GLU A 162 37.11 -11.66 -7.13
CA GLU A 162 38.19 -12.28 -7.91
C GLU A 162 39.33 -11.29 -8.15
N ILE A 163 39.03 -10.05 -8.55
CA ILE A 163 40.03 -8.99 -8.72
C ILE A 163 40.72 -8.67 -7.39
N GLN A 164 39.98 -8.53 -6.29
CA GLN A 164 40.57 -8.31 -4.96
C GLN A 164 41.38 -9.51 -4.46
N ALA A 165 40.98 -10.74 -4.81
CA ALA A 165 41.77 -11.94 -4.49
C ALA A 165 43.05 -12.00 -5.34
N MET A 166 43.00 -11.58 -6.60
CA MET A 166 44.15 -11.48 -7.50
C MET A 166 45.14 -10.40 -7.07
N ASP A 167 44.65 -9.20 -6.70
CA ASP A 167 45.48 -8.11 -6.17
C ASP A 167 46.19 -8.50 -4.86
N ASN A 168 45.55 -9.34 -4.02
CA ASN A 168 46.17 -9.90 -2.81
C ASN A 168 47.21 -10.99 -3.12
N THR A 169 47.10 -11.69 -4.25
CA THR A 169 48.13 -12.66 -4.69
C THR A 169 49.30 -12.01 -5.42
N ASP A 170 49.09 -10.87 -6.10
CA ASP A 170 50.18 -10.08 -6.71
C ASP A 170 51.04 -9.38 -5.64
N SER A 171 50.49 -9.14 -4.44
CA SER A 171 51.26 -8.64 -3.30
C SER A 171 52.12 -9.70 -2.60
N LEU A 172 52.12 -10.96 -3.04
CA LEU A 172 52.95 -12.06 -2.49
C LEU A 172 54.14 -12.47 -3.37
N VAL A 173 54.41 -11.74 -4.47
CA VAL A 173 55.59 -11.99 -5.32
C VAL A 173 56.62 -10.85 -5.18
N SER A 174 57.12 -10.62 -3.97
CA SER A 174 58.44 -9.97 -3.79
C SER A 174 58.97 -10.08 -2.35
N LEU A 175 59.74 -11.14 -2.10
CA LEU A 175 60.89 -11.25 -1.17
C LEU A 175 61.42 -12.69 -1.29
N GLY A 176 62.30 -12.99 -2.26
CA GLY A 176 63.75 -13.14 -2.04
C GLY A 176 64.05 -14.18 -0.93
N ARG A 177 64.69 -15.34 -1.14
CA ARG A 177 65.92 -15.66 -1.88
C ARG A 177 65.99 -17.18 -2.11
N LEU A 178 66.45 -17.58 -3.29
CA LEU A 178 67.21 -18.82 -3.50
C LEU A 178 68.57 -18.72 -2.78
N PRO A 179 69.08 -19.81 -2.18
CA PRO A 179 70.50 -20.09 -2.14
C PRO A 179 70.84 -21.09 -3.25
N GLU A 180 71.72 -20.68 -4.17
CA GLU A 180 72.38 -21.58 -5.10
C GLU A 180 73.30 -22.58 -4.38
N ARG A 181 73.18 -23.85 -4.79
CA ARG A 181 74.17 -24.94 -4.90
C ARG A 181 75.43 -24.89 -4.04
N ARG A 182 75.77 -26.03 -3.42
CA ARG A 182 76.97 -26.82 -3.78
C ARG A 182 76.74 -28.33 -3.62
N LEU A 183 77.06 -29.05 -4.70
CA LEU A 183 77.40 -30.47 -4.76
C LEU A 183 78.91 -30.63 -4.43
N ASN A 184 79.28 -31.85 -4.01
CA ASN A 184 80.61 -32.43 -3.74
C ASN A 184 81.07 -32.23 -2.28
N SER A 185 81.42 -33.27 -1.50
CA SER A 185 82.06 -34.56 -1.80
C SER A 185 81.53 -35.71 -0.94
#